data_AF-A0A1G7A4L9-F1
#
_entry.id   AF-A0A1G7A4L9-F1
#
_cell.length_a   1.000
_cell.length_b   1.000
_cell.length_c   1.000
_cell.angle_alpha   90.00
_cell.angle_beta   90.00
_cell.angle_gamma   90.00
#
_symmetry.space_group_name_H-M   'P 1'
#
loop_
_entity.id
_entity.type
_entity.pdbx_description
1 polymer ?
#
loop_
_entity_poly.entity_id
_entity_poly.type
_entity_poly.pdbx_seq_one_letter_code
_entity_poly.pdbx_strand_id
1 'polypeptide(L)'
;MSKFNKLAIGFGLSVALLTSGCATQNIQAYQNTTPTLDMHKFFSGQIEGWGMFQGRDGEVKKRFYVDIDATHEGDDVIILDEKFSWADGSKSQRIWRLTEKSNGRWIGTADDVVGEATGDVVGNTLHWDYVLNLPVEDKTYKVNFDDWMYLINDDVMLNRSVMTKFGVELGSVTLSMHRKNSSSKLRDSNQGANQN
;
A
#
# COMPACT_ATOMS: atom_id res chain seq x y z
N MET A 1 33.83 -72.42 -1.83
CA MET A 1 32.41 -72.23 -2.19
C MET A 1 31.71 -71.52 -1.03
N SER A 2 31.28 -70.27 -1.21
CA SER A 2 30.06 -69.68 -0.60
C SER A 2 30.09 -68.14 -0.70
N LYS A 3 29.40 -67.64 -1.72
CA LYS A 3 28.56 -66.43 -1.81
C LYS A 3 29.08 -65.07 -1.28
N PHE A 4 29.45 -64.21 -2.24
CA PHE A 4 29.49 -62.74 -2.09
C PHE A 4 28.07 -62.18 -1.98
N ASN A 5 27.75 -61.50 -0.88
CA ASN A 5 26.53 -60.69 -0.75
C ASN A 5 26.76 -59.31 -1.37
N LYS A 6 25.93 -58.97 -2.35
CA LYS A 6 25.86 -57.64 -2.96
C LYS A 6 25.27 -56.66 -1.94
N LEU A 7 26.05 -55.69 -1.49
CA LEU A 7 25.52 -54.54 -0.77
C LEU A 7 25.17 -53.47 -1.81
N ALA A 8 23.89 -53.39 -2.17
CA ALA A 8 23.36 -52.34 -3.02
C ALA A 8 23.34 -51.02 -2.24
N ILE A 9 24.08 -50.03 -2.73
CA ILE A 9 24.05 -48.65 -2.25
C ILE A 9 22.71 -48.05 -2.71
N GLY A 10 21.76 -47.94 -1.79
CA GLY A 10 20.51 -47.22 -2.00
C GLY A 10 20.73 -45.71 -1.83
N PHE A 11 20.82 -45.00 -2.97
CA PHE A 11 20.86 -43.54 -3.03
C PHE A 11 19.46 -42.99 -2.73
N GLY A 12 19.14 -42.79 -1.45
CA GLY A 12 17.89 -42.16 -1.01
C GLY A 12 17.97 -40.64 -1.16
N LEU A 13 17.65 -40.12 -2.35
CA LEU A 13 17.47 -38.70 -2.58
C LEU A 13 16.14 -38.26 -1.93
N SER A 14 16.18 -37.95 -0.63
CA SER A 14 15.07 -37.30 0.07
C SER A 14 14.88 -35.88 -0.48
N VAL A 15 14.06 -35.74 -1.52
CA VAL A 15 13.53 -34.46 -1.97
C VAL A 15 12.54 -34.01 -0.90
N ALA A 16 13.03 -33.22 0.05
CA ALA A 16 12.16 -32.45 0.93
C ALA A 16 11.44 -31.40 0.06
N LEU A 17 10.20 -31.70 -0.29
CA LEU A 17 9.25 -30.74 -0.85
C LEU A 17 9.09 -29.61 0.18
N LEU A 18 9.84 -28.53 -0.01
CA LEU A 18 9.59 -27.24 0.62
C LEU A 18 8.26 -26.75 0.04
N THR A 19 7.15 -27.14 0.66
CA THR A 19 5.87 -26.45 0.49
C THR A 19 6.01 -25.10 1.19
N SER A 20 6.66 -24.15 0.54
CA SER A 20 6.49 -22.74 0.85
C SER A 20 5.04 -22.42 0.56
N GLY A 21 4.20 -22.53 1.60
CA GLY A 21 2.83 -22.07 1.54
C GLY A 21 2.86 -20.59 1.21
N CYS A 22 2.44 -20.24 -0.01
CA CYS A 22 2.03 -18.88 -0.33
C CYS A 22 0.79 -18.58 0.52
N ALA A 23 1.02 -18.16 1.77
CA ALA A 23 -0.05 -17.61 2.58
C ALA A 23 -0.36 -16.22 2.01
N THR A 24 -1.30 -16.16 1.07
CA THR A 24 -1.94 -14.90 0.69
C THR A 24 -2.59 -14.34 1.95
N GLN A 25 -2.30 -13.09 2.29
CA GLN A 25 -2.88 -12.46 3.47
C GLN A 25 -4.41 -12.41 3.33
N ASN A 26 -5.11 -12.84 4.38
CA ASN A 26 -6.58 -12.83 4.41
C ASN A 26 -7.06 -11.59 5.16
N ILE A 27 -7.64 -10.63 4.45
CA ILE A 27 -8.15 -9.39 5.06
C ILE A 27 -9.21 -9.64 6.14
N GLN A 28 -9.95 -10.75 6.06
CA GLN A 28 -10.98 -11.08 7.06
C GLN A 28 -10.40 -11.30 8.47
N ALA A 29 -9.09 -11.57 8.58
CA ALA A 29 -8.41 -11.66 9.87
C ALA A 29 -8.52 -10.35 10.69
N TYR A 30 -8.75 -9.20 10.04
CA TYR A 30 -8.82 -7.89 10.67
C TYR A 30 -10.23 -7.46 11.11
N GLN A 31 -11.27 -8.29 10.93
CA GLN A 31 -12.68 -7.91 11.16
C GLN A 31 -12.99 -7.35 12.56
N ASN A 32 -12.21 -7.74 13.57
CA ASN A 32 -12.40 -7.31 14.96
C ASN A 32 -11.32 -6.32 15.43
N THR A 33 -10.52 -5.79 14.51
CA THR A 33 -9.45 -4.85 14.85
C THR A 33 -9.99 -3.43 14.94
N THR A 34 -9.58 -2.71 15.99
CA THR A 34 -9.93 -1.31 16.23
C THR A 34 -8.68 -0.43 16.18
N PRO A 35 -8.78 0.85 15.79
CA PRO A 35 -10.01 1.56 15.37
C PRO A 35 -10.54 1.07 14.03
N THR A 36 -11.87 1.08 13.84
CA THR A 36 -12.47 0.75 12.54
C THR A 36 -12.18 1.86 11.55
N LEU A 37 -11.72 1.49 10.35
CA LEU A 37 -11.45 2.41 9.26
C LEU A 37 -12.78 2.88 8.65
N ASP A 38 -13.00 4.20 8.75
CA ASP A 38 -13.99 4.93 7.98
C ASP A 38 -13.24 5.68 6.88
N MET A 39 -13.50 5.27 5.63
CA MET A 39 -12.85 5.81 4.44
C MET A 39 -13.12 7.31 4.28
N HIS A 40 -14.36 7.73 4.43
CA HIS A 40 -14.76 9.14 4.30
C HIS A 40 -14.16 9.98 5.43
N LYS A 41 -14.06 9.44 6.64
CA LYS A 41 -13.43 10.16 7.76
C LYS A 41 -11.92 10.31 7.57
N PHE A 42 -11.21 9.24 7.21
CA PHE A 42 -9.76 9.29 7.09
C PHE A 42 -9.33 10.09 5.86
N PHE A 43 -9.95 9.83 4.71
CA PHE A 43 -9.67 10.53 3.46
C PHE A 43 -10.54 11.77 3.32
N SER A 44 -10.34 12.73 4.23
CA SER A 44 -10.99 14.05 4.20
C SER A 44 -10.04 15.16 4.60
N GLY A 45 -9.98 16.20 3.77
CA GLY A 45 -9.11 17.35 3.94
C GLY A 45 -7.66 17.04 3.57
N GLN A 46 -6.74 17.74 4.25
CA GLN A 46 -5.33 17.66 3.91
C GLN A 46 -4.64 16.50 4.63
N ILE A 47 -3.96 15.66 3.87
CA ILE A 47 -3.13 14.54 4.35
C ILE A 47 -1.72 14.75 3.82
N GLU A 48 -0.73 14.42 4.63
CA GLU A 48 0.65 14.39 4.19
C GLU A 48 1.28 13.04 4.48
N GLY A 49 2.31 12.69 3.72
CA GLY A 49 3.01 11.44 3.96
C GLY A 49 4.44 11.42 3.50
N TRP A 50 5.17 10.47 4.08
CA TRP A 50 6.57 10.20 3.76
C TRP A 50 6.72 8.72 3.45
N GLY A 51 7.33 8.45 2.32
CA GLY A 51 7.48 7.10 1.84
C GLY A 51 8.80 6.82 1.16
N MET A 52 9.03 5.54 0.93
CA MET A 52 10.17 5.04 0.22
C MET A 52 9.79 3.86 -0.67
N PHE A 53 10.49 3.74 -1.78
CA PHE A 53 10.48 2.55 -2.62
C PHE A 53 11.77 1.77 -2.37
N GLN A 54 11.61 0.49 -2.06
CA GLN A 54 12.69 -0.47 -1.87
C GLN A 54 12.67 -1.52 -2.96
N GLY A 55 13.85 -1.82 -3.52
CA GLY A 55 14.01 -2.95 -4.42
C GLY A 55 13.85 -4.28 -3.68
N ARG A 56 13.76 -5.37 -4.44
CA ARG A 56 13.75 -6.75 -3.89
C ARG A 56 14.99 -7.12 -3.06
N ASP A 57 16.08 -6.36 -3.23
CA ASP A 57 17.32 -6.46 -2.44
C ASP A 57 17.22 -5.74 -1.07
N GLY A 58 16.10 -5.06 -0.81
CA GLY A 58 15.87 -4.24 0.37
C GLY A 58 16.48 -2.83 0.28
N GLU A 59 17.24 -2.53 -0.77
CA GLU A 59 17.88 -1.24 -0.94
C GLU A 59 16.84 -0.16 -1.23
N VAL A 60 16.94 0.97 -0.52
CA VAL A 60 16.09 2.14 -0.75
C VAL A 60 16.50 2.82 -2.05
N LYS A 61 15.69 2.66 -3.10
CA LYS A 61 15.97 3.22 -4.43
C LYS A 61 15.39 4.62 -4.61
N LYS A 62 14.23 4.90 -4.00
CA LYS A 62 13.60 6.24 -4.01
C LYS A 62 12.98 6.57 -2.67
N ARG A 63 12.89 7.86 -2.38
CA ARG A 63 12.17 8.43 -1.23
C ARG A 63 11.29 9.56 -1.74
N PHE A 64 10.15 9.76 -1.10
CA PHE A 64 9.20 10.78 -1.51
C PHE A 64 8.44 11.36 -0.32
N TYR A 65 8.00 12.60 -0.52
CA TYR A 65 6.93 13.24 0.24
C TYR A 65 5.69 13.27 -0.64
N VAL A 66 4.52 13.07 -0.06
CA VAL A 66 3.23 13.23 -0.74
C VAL A 66 2.34 14.20 0.05
N ASP A 67 1.73 15.13 -0.67
CA ASP A 67 0.68 16.02 -0.17
C ASP A 67 -0.63 15.64 -0.86
N ILE A 68 -1.64 15.24 -0.10
CA ILE A 68 -2.90 14.73 -0.63
C ILE A 68 -4.02 15.68 -0.19
N ASP A 69 -4.71 16.24 -1.17
CA ASP A 69 -5.96 16.97 -0.95
C ASP A 69 -7.13 15.99 -1.18
N ALA A 70 -7.80 15.60 -0.10
CA ALA A 70 -8.89 14.63 -0.13
C ALA A 70 -10.24 15.34 -0.03
N THR A 71 -11.05 15.21 -1.07
CA THR A 71 -12.38 15.83 -1.18
C THR A 71 -13.46 14.79 -1.46
N HIS A 72 -14.71 15.12 -1.17
CA HIS A 72 -15.86 14.22 -1.39
C HIS A 72 -16.77 14.78 -2.48
N GLU A 73 -17.28 13.90 -3.34
CA GLU A 73 -18.28 14.22 -4.36
C GLU A 73 -19.57 13.45 -4.08
N GLY A 74 -20.51 14.09 -3.38
CA GLY A 74 -21.69 13.39 -2.87
C GLY A 74 -21.32 12.43 -1.74
N ASP A 75 -22.12 11.37 -1.58
CA ASP A 75 -22.00 10.48 -0.42
C ASP A 75 -21.08 9.27 -0.68
N ASP A 76 -20.86 8.90 -1.94
CA ASP A 76 -20.22 7.63 -2.29
C ASP A 76 -18.84 7.80 -2.96
N VAL A 77 -18.36 9.04 -3.17
CA VAL A 77 -17.13 9.28 -3.93
C VAL A 77 -16.14 10.14 -3.15
N ILE A 78 -14.89 9.67 -3.11
CA ILE A 78 -13.73 10.38 -2.57
C ILE A 78 -12.75 10.65 -3.71
N ILE A 79 -12.25 11.87 -3.80
CA ILE A 79 -11.20 12.29 -4.72
C ILE A 79 -9.92 12.54 -3.93
N LEU A 80 -8.81 11.91 -4.32
CA LEU A 80 -7.49 12.13 -3.73
C LEU A 80 -6.58 12.77 -4.78
N ASP A 81 -6.29 14.06 -4.64
CA ASP A 81 -5.27 14.74 -5.44
C ASP A 81 -3.91 14.60 -4.77
N GLU A 82 -3.17 13.56 -5.16
CA GLU A 82 -1.86 13.20 -4.60
C GLU A 82 -0.73 13.90 -5.36
N LYS A 83 0.00 14.79 -4.68
CA LYS A 83 1.15 15.51 -5.23
C LYS A 83 2.44 14.98 -4.61
N PHE A 84 3.25 14.30 -5.41
CA PHE A 84 4.51 13.70 -4.99
C PHE A 84 5.69 14.63 -5.25
N SER A 85 6.57 14.73 -4.25
CA SER A 85 7.88 15.35 -4.35
C SER A 85 8.95 14.28 -4.07
N TRP A 86 9.75 13.97 -5.08
CA TRP A 86 10.75 12.92 -5.02
C TRP A 86 12.11 13.46 -4.55
N ALA A 87 12.90 12.60 -3.92
CA ALA A 87 14.22 12.99 -3.41
C ALA A 87 15.23 13.38 -4.51
N ASP A 88 14.99 13.00 -5.77
CA ASP A 88 15.77 13.43 -6.94
C ASP A 88 15.34 14.81 -7.48
N GLY A 89 14.35 15.45 -6.85
CA GLY A 89 13.81 16.76 -7.22
C GLY A 89 12.67 16.69 -8.24
N SER A 90 12.37 15.51 -8.81
CA SER A 90 11.22 15.34 -9.69
C SER A 90 9.89 15.46 -8.94
N LYS A 91 8.82 15.74 -9.68
CA LYS A 91 7.45 15.82 -9.18
C LYS A 91 6.53 14.99 -10.04
N SER A 92 5.51 14.41 -9.41
CA SER A 92 4.43 13.71 -10.11
C SER A 92 3.11 13.96 -9.39
N GLN A 93 2.02 13.69 -10.08
CA GLN A 93 0.67 13.84 -9.54
C GLN A 93 -0.13 12.60 -9.91
N ARG A 94 -0.97 12.13 -8.99
CA ARG A 94 -1.98 11.12 -9.26
C ARG A 94 -3.29 11.59 -8.65
N ILE A 95 -4.36 11.51 -9.43
CA ILE A 95 -5.70 11.85 -8.96
C ILE A 95 -6.51 10.57 -8.92
N TRP A 96 -6.78 10.09 -7.72
CA TRP A 96 -7.68 8.95 -7.52
C TRP A 96 -9.12 9.41 -7.44
N ARG A 97 -9.99 8.67 -8.09
CA ARG A 97 -11.43 8.66 -7.81
C ARG A 97 -11.78 7.32 -7.16
N LEU A 98 -12.14 7.34 -5.89
CA LEU A 98 -12.55 6.19 -5.12
C LEU A 98 -14.07 6.21 -4.99
N THR A 99 -14.74 5.14 -5.42
CA THR A 99 -16.20 5.02 -5.37
C THR A 99 -16.57 3.87 -4.44
N GLU A 100 -17.35 4.18 -3.42
CA GLU A 100 -17.93 3.21 -2.51
C GLU A 100 -18.87 2.26 -3.26
N LYS A 101 -18.83 1.00 -2.86
CA LYS A 101 -19.78 -0.05 -3.24
C LYS A 101 -20.35 -0.64 -1.96
N SER A 102 -21.10 -1.72 -2.07
CA SER A 102 -21.68 -2.37 -0.89
C SER A 102 -20.66 -3.17 -0.09
N ASN A 103 -20.92 -3.33 1.21
CA ASN A 103 -20.22 -4.27 2.10
C ASN A 103 -18.71 -4.00 2.23
N GLY A 104 -18.30 -2.74 2.35
CA GLY A 104 -16.88 -2.37 2.50
C GLY A 104 -16.05 -2.50 1.22
N ARG A 105 -16.70 -2.75 0.07
CA ARG A 105 -16.04 -2.79 -1.24
C ARG A 105 -15.88 -1.40 -1.82
N TRP A 106 -14.77 -1.15 -2.48
CA TRP A 106 -14.46 0.10 -3.15
C TRP A 106 -13.89 -0.14 -4.54
N ILE A 107 -14.09 0.83 -5.42
CA ILE A 107 -13.49 0.86 -6.76
C ILE A 107 -12.65 2.13 -6.89
N GLY A 108 -11.42 2.00 -7.37
CA GLY A 108 -10.52 3.12 -7.60
C GLY A 108 -10.18 3.28 -9.08
N THR A 109 -10.13 4.51 -9.57
CA THR A 109 -9.61 4.83 -10.90
C THR A 109 -8.63 5.99 -10.83
N ALA A 110 -7.57 5.94 -11.64
CA ALA A 110 -6.64 7.04 -11.89
C ALA A 110 -6.05 6.91 -13.30
N ASP A 111 -5.43 7.97 -13.82
CA ASP A 111 -4.93 8.01 -15.21
C ASP A 111 -3.89 6.94 -15.54
N ASP A 112 -3.11 6.52 -14.54
CA ASP A 112 -2.07 5.50 -14.69
C ASP A 112 -2.51 4.09 -14.25
N VAL A 113 -3.77 3.94 -13.82
CA VAL A 113 -4.37 2.65 -13.47
C VAL A 113 -4.94 1.99 -14.72
N VAL A 114 -4.60 0.73 -14.95
CA VAL A 114 -5.13 -0.06 -16.06
C VAL A 114 -6.47 -0.64 -15.63
N GLY A 115 -7.56 -0.04 -16.12
CA GLY A 115 -8.92 -0.46 -15.76
C GLY A 115 -9.32 0.14 -14.41
N GLU A 116 -9.58 -0.73 -13.43
CA GLU A 116 -10.06 -0.34 -12.10
C GLU A 116 -9.22 -1.04 -11.03
N ALA A 117 -8.98 -0.32 -9.93
CA ALA A 117 -8.53 -0.88 -8.67
C ALA A 117 -9.72 -1.44 -7.88
N THR A 118 -9.55 -2.61 -7.27
CA THR A 118 -10.56 -3.18 -6.36
C THR A 118 -10.08 -3.09 -4.93
N GLY A 119 -10.92 -2.55 -4.06
CA GLY A 119 -10.61 -2.34 -2.64
C GLY A 119 -11.58 -3.07 -1.73
N ASP A 120 -11.07 -3.60 -0.63
CA ASP A 120 -11.86 -4.19 0.46
C ASP A 120 -11.46 -3.54 1.79
N VAL A 121 -12.45 -3.09 2.58
CA VAL A 121 -12.27 -2.48 3.89
C VAL A 121 -12.83 -3.41 4.96
N VAL A 122 -11.99 -3.83 5.90
CA VAL A 122 -12.35 -4.71 7.01
C VAL A 122 -11.62 -4.27 8.29
N GLY A 123 -12.38 -3.99 9.35
CA GLY A 123 -11.83 -3.49 10.61
C GLY A 123 -11.03 -2.22 10.40
N ASN A 124 -9.75 -2.21 10.78
CA ASN A 124 -8.84 -1.08 10.60
C ASN A 124 -8.07 -1.09 9.26
N THR A 125 -8.39 -2.03 8.37
CA THR A 125 -7.56 -2.36 7.21
C THR A 125 -8.28 -2.10 5.90
N LEU A 126 -7.55 -1.56 4.93
CA LEU A 126 -7.94 -1.43 3.53
C LEU A 126 -6.92 -2.18 2.68
N HIS A 127 -7.40 -3.03 1.77
CA HIS A 127 -6.57 -3.76 0.81
C HIS A 127 -7.00 -3.39 -0.60
N TRP A 128 -6.04 -2.93 -1.42
CA TRP A 128 -6.22 -2.65 -2.84
C TRP A 128 -5.46 -3.67 -3.70
N ASP A 129 -6.10 -4.08 -4.79
CA ASP A 129 -5.48 -4.79 -5.90
C ASP A 129 -5.68 -3.99 -7.20
N TYR A 130 -4.59 -3.69 -7.89
CA TYR A 130 -4.64 -2.93 -9.14
C TYR A 130 -3.40 -3.13 -10.01
N VAL A 131 -3.51 -2.70 -11.28
CA VAL A 131 -2.40 -2.68 -12.22
C VAL A 131 -2.06 -1.24 -12.59
N LEU A 132 -0.80 -0.87 -12.44
CA LEU A 132 -0.30 0.47 -12.73
C LEU A 132 0.61 0.47 -13.96
N ASN A 133 0.48 1.50 -14.79
CA ASN A 133 1.40 1.81 -15.87
C ASN A 133 2.60 2.58 -15.32
N LEU A 134 3.69 1.86 -15.02
CA LEU A 134 4.90 2.44 -14.45
C LEU A 134 5.87 2.86 -15.56
N PRO A 135 6.10 4.18 -15.79
CA PRO A 135 7.14 4.63 -16.70
C PRO A 135 8.52 4.39 -16.08
N VAL A 136 9.39 3.72 -16.83
CA VAL A 136 10.80 3.51 -16.50
C VAL A 136 11.60 3.82 -17.75
N GLU A 137 12.32 4.94 -17.73
CA GLU A 137 13.02 5.49 -18.91
C GLU A 137 12.02 5.66 -20.07
N ASP A 138 12.31 5.06 -21.23
CA ASP A 138 11.51 5.19 -22.45
C ASP A 138 10.41 4.12 -22.57
N LYS A 139 10.17 3.33 -21.51
CA LYS A 139 9.23 2.20 -21.53
C LYS A 139 8.22 2.29 -20.40
N THR A 140 6.97 1.93 -20.70
CA THR A 140 5.91 1.78 -19.71
C THR A 140 5.69 0.30 -19.40
N TYR A 141 5.75 -0.05 -18.12
CA TYR A 141 5.52 -1.41 -17.65
C TYR A 141 4.21 -1.50 -16.89
N LYS A 142 3.37 -2.46 -17.25
CA LYS A 142 2.26 -2.89 -16.39
C LYS A 142 2.84 -3.65 -15.19
N VAL A 143 2.52 -3.19 -13.99
CA VAL A 143 2.97 -3.72 -12.71
C VAL A 143 1.74 -3.92 -11.82
N ASN A 144 1.62 -5.09 -11.21
CA ASN A 144 0.55 -5.38 -10.26
C ASN A 144 0.94 -4.83 -8.89
N PHE A 145 0.01 -4.18 -8.21
CA PHE A 145 0.15 -3.66 -6.87
C PHE A 145 -0.78 -4.42 -5.93
N ASP A 146 -0.18 -5.03 -4.91
CA ASP A 146 -0.85 -5.63 -3.75
C ASP A 146 -0.63 -4.66 -2.58
N ASP A 147 -1.64 -3.87 -2.24
CA ASP A 147 -1.47 -2.63 -1.50
C ASP A 147 -2.31 -2.58 -0.21
N TRP A 148 -1.62 -2.65 0.93
CA TRP A 148 -2.24 -2.78 2.24
C TRP A 148 -2.11 -1.49 3.04
N MET A 149 -3.22 -1.03 3.59
CA MET A 149 -3.33 0.15 4.42
C MET A 149 -3.90 -0.21 5.79
N TYR A 150 -3.27 0.30 6.84
CA TYR A 150 -3.61 0.00 8.22
C TYR A 150 -3.80 1.31 8.98
N LEU A 151 -5.03 1.55 9.45
CA LEU A 151 -5.32 2.64 10.35
C LEU A 151 -4.70 2.34 11.72
N ILE A 152 -3.81 3.22 12.18
CA ILE A 152 -3.13 3.09 13.47
C ILE A 152 -3.91 3.83 14.55
N ASN A 153 -4.38 5.04 14.23
CA ASN A 153 -5.27 5.86 15.04
C ASN A 153 -6.05 6.82 14.12
N ASP A 154 -6.87 7.69 14.70
CA ASP A 154 -7.71 8.65 13.95
C ASP A 154 -6.96 9.50 12.91
N ASP A 155 -5.66 9.73 13.07
CA ASP A 155 -4.88 10.63 12.22
C ASP A 155 -3.75 9.95 11.46
N VAL A 156 -3.42 8.70 11.77
CA VAL A 156 -2.23 8.01 11.23
C VAL A 156 -2.61 6.71 10.56
N MET A 157 -2.18 6.57 9.31
CA MET A 157 -2.30 5.34 8.54
C MET A 157 -0.94 4.92 7.99
N LEU A 158 -0.63 3.63 8.09
CA LEU A 158 0.54 3.05 7.47
C LEU A 158 0.13 2.28 6.23
N ASN A 159 0.94 2.40 5.18
CA ASN A 159 0.74 1.76 3.91
C ASN A 159 1.96 0.92 3.53
N ARG A 160 1.69 -0.27 2.99
CA ARG A 160 2.68 -1.21 2.50
C ARG A 160 2.18 -1.85 1.21
N SER A 161 2.85 -1.53 0.10
CA SER A 161 2.52 -2.08 -1.21
C SER A 161 3.64 -2.98 -1.72
N VAL A 162 3.28 -4.09 -2.34
CA VAL A 162 4.20 -4.98 -3.05
C VAL A 162 3.93 -4.90 -4.55
N MET A 163 4.98 -4.69 -5.33
CA MET A 163 4.91 -4.63 -6.78
C MET A 163 5.38 -5.93 -7.40
N THR A 164 4.55 -6.52 -8.27
CA THR A 164 4.92 -7.73 -9.01
C THR A 164 4.72 -7.57 -10.51
N LYS A 165 5.50 -8.32 -11.28
CA LYS A 165 5.35 -8.45 -12.73
C LYS A 165 5.57 -9.89 -13.13
N PHE A 166 4.60 -10.47 -13.84
CA PHE A 166 4.63 -11.90 -14.23
C PHE A 166 4.90 -12.84 -13.03
N GLY A 167 4.36 -12.49 -11.84
CA GLY A 167 4.54 -13.26 -10.60
C GLY A 167 5.88 -13.06 -9.90
N VAL A 168 6.76 -12.18 -10.41
CA VAL A 168 8.05 -11.87 -9.79
C VAL A 168 7.98 -10.54 -9.06
N GLU A 169 8.39 -10.51 -7.79
CA GLU A 169 8.50 -9.27 -7.01
C GLU A 169 9.57 -8.34 -7.59
N LEU A 170 9.18 -7.10 -7.81
CA LEU A 170 10.06 -6.03 -8.25
C LEU A 170 10.60 -5.23 -7.06
N GLY A 171 9.78 -5.09 -6.04
CA GLY A 171 10.07 -4.34 -4.82
C GLY A 171 8.79 -3.90 -4.15
N SER A 172 8.90 -2.88 -3.32
CA SER A 172 7.83 -2.51 -2.40
C SER A 172 7.86 -1.05 -1.99
N VAL A 173 6.69 -0.51 -1.66
CA VAL A 173 6.52 0.84 -1.15
C VAL A 173 6.11 0.77 0.31
N THR A 174 6.69 1.64 1.13
CA THR A 174 6.22 1.91 2.49
C THR A 174 5.92 3.38 2.60
N LEU A 175 4.76 3.73 3.14
CA LEU A 175 4.29 5.10 3.27
C LEU A 175 3.62 5.30 4.64
N SER A 176 3.99 6.37 5.35
CA SER A 176 3.27 6.85 6.53
C SER A 176 2.43 8.05 6.13
N MET A 177 1.13 8.03 6.40
CA MET A 177 0.19 9.12 6.14
C MET A 177 -0.33 9.71 7.44
N HIS A 178 -0.43 11.03 7.47
CA HIS A 178 -0.87 11.82 8.61
C HIS A 178 -1.92 12.84 8.16
N ARG A 179 -3.10 12.83 8.78
CA ARG A 179 -4.11 13.87 8.58
C ARG A 179 -3.64 15.17 9.24
N LYS A 180 -3.69 16.28 8.52
CA LYS A 180 -3.48 17.61 9.09
C LYS A 180 -4.77 18.06 9.74
N ASN A 181 -4.93 17.75 11.02
CA ASN A 181 -6.05 18.26 11.79
C ASN A 181 -6.03 19.80 11.81
N SER A 182 -7.13 20.43 11.39
CA SER A 182 -7.33 21.89 11.47
C SER A 182 -7.19 22.45 12.90
N SER A 183 -7.25 21.60 13.92
CA SER A 183 -7.08 21.93 15.34
C SER A 183 -5.61 22.05 15.80
N SER A 184 -4.62 21.63 15.02
CA SER A 184 -3.20 21.88 15.35
C SER A 184 -2.82 23.35 15.16
N LYS A 185 -3.39 24.02 14.15
CA LYS A 185 -3.20 25.48 13.92
C LYS A 185 -3.64 26.34 15.11
N LEU A 186 -4.65 25.90 15.87
CA LEU A 186 -5.15 26.61 17.06
C LEU A 186 -4.24 26.43 18.30
N ARG A 187 -3.47 25.33 18.38
CA ARG A 187 -2.51 25.11 19.48
C ARG A 187 -1.24 25.92 19.30
N ASP A 188 -0.75 26.05 18.07
CA ASP A 188 0.44 26.85 17.78
C ASP A 188 0.17 28.36 17.80
N SER A 189 -1.03 28.81 17.40
CA SER A 189 -1.41 30.23 17.51
C SER A 189 -1.57 30.70 18.96
N ASN A 190 -1.98 29.81 19.86
CA ASN A 190 -2.18 30.14 21.28
C ASN A 190 -0.89 30.10 22.11
N GLN A 191 0.19 29.48 21.63
CA GLN A 191 1.50 29.53 22.28
C GLN A 191 2.29 30.81 21.96
N GLY A 192 2.03 31.45 20.81
CA GLY A 192 2.64 32.74 20.45
C GLY A 192 1.99 33.96 21.13
N ALA A 193 0.77 33.83 21.64
CA ALA A 193 0.01 34.93 22.24
C ALA A 193 0.28 35.15 23.75
N ASN A 194 1.07 34.28 24.39
CA ASN A 194 1.34 34.33 25.83
C ASN A 194 2.79 34.74 26.18
N GLN A 195 3.47 35.43 25.25
CA GLN A 195 4.84 35.95 25.44
C GLN A 195 4.97 37.47 25.29
N ASN A 196 3.88 38.24 25.42
CA ASN A 196 3.93 39.71 25.51
C ASN A 196 3.23 40.21 26.76
#